data_AF-A0AAD8AUW7-F1
#
_entry.id   AF-A0AAD8AUW7-F1
#
_cell.length_a   1.000
_cell.length_b   1.000
_cell.length_c   1.000
_cell.angle_alpha   90.00
_cell.angle_beta   90.00
_cell.angle_gamma   90.00
#
_symmetry.space_group_name_H-M   'P 1'
#
loop_
_entity.id
_entity.type
_entity.pdbx_description
1 polymer ?
#
loop_
_entity_poly.entity_id
_entity_poly.type
_entity_poly.pdbx_seq_one_letter_code
_entity_poly.pdbx_strand_id
1 'polypeptide(L)'
;MAYKQYNCPNTVVLAKVLHSQRLAEKVLQPWIVISQDGIILSAHCSCIAGLGESCTHVAATLFMLEANTRLKESKTVTGVSSYWTKPSKI
;
A
#
# COMPACT_ATOMS: atom_id res chain seq x y z
N MET A 1 -8.19 -2.25 -4.09
CA MET A 1 -7.37 -3.43 -4.44
C MET A 1 -8.20 -4.68 -4.28
N ALA A 2 -8.42 -5.44 -5.35
CA ALA A 2 -8.97 -6.79 -5.24
C ALA A 2 -7.81 -7.73 -4.91
N TYR A 3 -7.79 -8.28 -3.68
CA TYR A 3 -6.84 -9.32 -3.31
C TYR A 3 -7.62 -10.64 -3.23
N LYS A 4 -7.10 -11.69 -3.86
CA LYS A 4 -7.69 -13.03 -3.78
C LYS A 4 -6.97 -13.76 -2.67
N GLN A 5 -7.68 -14.07 -1.60
CA GLN A 5 -7.13 -14.80 -0.46
C GLN A 5 -7.00 -16.28 -0.85
N TYR A 6 -5.78 -16.79 -0.78
CA TYR A 6 -5.49 -18.21 -0.93
C TYR A 6 -5.17 -18.78 0.46
N ASN A 7 -5.48 -20.06 0.69
CA ASN A 7 -5.25 -20.71 1.98
C ASN A 7 -3.77 -21.13 2.12
N CYS A 8 -2.86 -20.16 2.04
CA CYS A 8 -1.42 -20.34 2.15
C CYS A 8 -0.89 -19.61 3.40
N PRO A 9 0.10 -20.19 4.11
CA PRO A 9 0.61 -19.65 5.38
C PRO A 9 1.27 -18.28 5.22
N ASN A 10 1.74 -17.98 4.01
CA ASN A 10 2.39 -16.72 3.66
C ASN A 10 1.72 -16.13 2.42
N THR A 11 1.59 -14.81 2.39
CA THR A 11 1.07 -14.03 1.27
C THR A 11 2.18 -13.14 0.71
N VAL A 12 2.32 -13.10 -0.61
CA VAL A 12 3.22 -12.16 -1.30
C VAL A 12 2.42 -10.97 -1.79
N VAL A 13 2.79 -9.78 -1.34
CA VAL A 13 2.27 -8.51 -1.84
C VAL A 13 3.23 -7.99 -2.89
N LEU A 14 2.71 -7.69 -4.08
CA LEU A 14 3.43 -6.99 -5.13
C LEU A 14 2.89 -5.57 -5.24
N ALA A 15 3.77 -4.59 -5.34
CA ALA A 15 3.39 -3.20 -5.52
C ALA A 15 4.13 -2.54 -6.69
N LYS A 16 3.64 -1.36 -7.07
CA LYS A 16 4.22 -0.49 -8.09
C LYS A 16 4.45 0.87 -7.46
N VAL A 17 5.70 1.28 -7.35
CA VAL A 17 6.07 2.52 -6.66
C VAL A 17 6.96 3.37 -7.57
N LEU A 18 6.59 4.64 -7.73
CA LEU A 18 7.38 5.61 -8.48
C LEU A 18 8.61 6.04 -7.67
N HIS A 19 9.68 6.41 -8.36
CA HIS A 19 10.81 7.08 -7.73
C HIS A 19 10.39 8.47 -7.24
N SER A 20 10.85 8.88 -6.06
CA SER A 20 10.51 10.19 -5.48
C SER A 20 11.00 11.39 -6.30
N GLN A 21 12.13 11.24 -6.99
CA GLN A 21 12.81 12.33 -7.72
C GLN A 21 12.96 12.08 -9.23
N ARG A 22 12.73 10.84 -9.69
CA ARG A 22 12.97 10.42 -11.09
C ARG A 22 11.68 9.84 -11.67
N LEU A 23 10.67 10.69 -11.84
CA LEU A 23 9.33 10.26 -12.25
C LEU A 23 9.28 9.65 -13.66
N ALA A 24 10.22 10.01 -14.54
CA ALA A 24 10.33 9.46 -15.89
C ALA A 24 10.96 8.05 -15.92
N GLU A 25 11.56 7.60 -14.81
CA GLU A 25 12.15 6.26 -14.73
C GLU A 25 11.10 5.18 -14.62
N LYS A 26 11.52 3.95 -14.95
CA LYS A 26 10.67 2.78 -14.80
C LYS A 26 10.19 2.67 -13.34
N VAL A 27 8.89 2.41 -13.20
CA VAL A 27 8.24 2.13 -11.91
C VAL A 27 8.93 0.95 -11.23
N LEU A 28 9.25 1.10 -9.95
CA LEU A 28 9.83 0.04 -9.14
C LEU A 28 8.76 -0.96 -8.70
N GLN A 29 9.18 -2.20 -8.51
CA GLN A 29 8.30 -3.31 -8.17
C GLN A 29 8.73 -3.94 -6.84
N PRO A 30 8.51 -3.26 -5.71
CA PRO A 30 8.77 -3.86 -4.42
C PRO A 30 7.81 -5.02 -4.17
N TRP A 31 8.31 -6.00 -3.43
CA TRP A 31 7.52 -7.13 -2.96
C TRP A 31 7.72 -7.33 -1.47
N ILE A 32 6.69 -7.88 -0.82
CA ILE A 32 6.67 -8.12 0.63
C ILE A 32 6.07 -9.50 0.88
N VAL A 33 6.71 -10.31 1.72
CA VAL A 33 6.19 -11.57 2.21
C VAL A 33 5.66 -11.36 3.61
N ILE A 34 4.38 -11.70 3.82
CA ILE A 34 3.66 -11.50 5.07
C ILE A 34 3.10 -12.85 5.54
N SER A 35 3.28 -13.20 6.81
CA SER A 35 2.62 -14.37 7.40
C SER A 35 1.12 -14.11 7.58
N GLN A 36 0.36 -15.18 7.81
CA GLN A 36 -1.07 -15.05 8.16
C GLN A 36 -1.31 -14.19 9.42
N ASP A 37 -0.36 -14.14 10.34
CA ASP A 37 -0.43 -13.35 11.57
C ASP A 37 -0.08 -11.86 11.36
N GLY A 38 0.18 -11.45 10.12
CA GLY A 38 0.55 -10.07 9.79
C GLY A 38 2.03 -9.75 10.03
N ILE A 39 2.88 -10.74 10.31
CA ILE A 39 4.32 -10.55 10.50
C ILE A 39 4.99 -10.41 9.12
N ILE A 40 5.78 -9.35 8.95
CA ILE A 40 6.60 -9.16 7.75
C ILE A 40 7.79 -10.11 7.82
N LEU A 41 7.85 -11.09 6.92
CA LEU A 41 8.91 -12.09 6.86
C LEU A 41 10.10 -11.61 6.03
N SER A 42 9.82 -10.89 4.94
CA SER A 42 10.83 -10.35 4.03
C SER A 42 10.22 -9.25 3.16
N ALA A 43 11.04 -8.31 2.71
CA ALA A 43 10.65 -7.31 1.75
C ALA A 43 11.87 -6.88 0.94
N HIS A 44 11.66 -6.60 -0.35
CA HIS A 44 12.71 -6.18 -1.24
C HIS A 44 12.21 -5.15 -2.24
N CYS A 45 13.13 -4.33 -2.77
CA CYS A 45 12.87 -3.45 -3.89
C CYS A 45 14.09 -3.38 -4.80
N SER A 46 13.89 -3.37 -6.11
CA SER A 46 14.96 -3.28 -7.12
C SER A 46 15.65 -1.92 -7.22
N CYS A 47 15.50 -1.03 -6.24
CA CYS A 47 16.23 0.24 -6.21
C CYS A 47 17.59 0.04 -5.52
N ILE A 48 18.52 0.97 -5.73
CA ILE A 48 19.88 0.89 -5.16
C ILE A 48 19.84 0.76 -3.63
N ALA A 49 18.99 1.54 -2.95
CA ALA A 49 18.83 1.45 -1.50
C ALA A 49 18.15 0.14 -1.05
N GLY A 50 17.41 -0.52 -1.94
CA GLY A 50 16.73 -1.78 -1.67
C GLY A 50 17.69 -2.98 -1.58
N LEU A 51 18.96 -2.82 -1.94
CA LEU A 51 20.01 -3.81 -1.66
C LEU A 51 20.22 -4.06 -0.16
N GLY A 52 19.82 -3.10 0.69
CA GLY A 52 19.76 -3.28 2.15
C GLY A 52 18.40 -3.77 2.65
N GLU A 53 17.51 -4.23 1.77
CA GLU A 53 16.14 -4.71 2.03
C GLU A 53 15.19 -3.67 2.66
N SER A 54 15.70 -2.50 3.06
CA SER A 54 14.97 -1.45 3.79
C SER A 54 15.06 -0.10 3.07
N CYS A 55 14.25 0.09 2.03
CA CYS A 55 14.18 1.35 1.29
C CYS A 55 12.84 2.07 1.48
N THR A 56 12.79 3.34 1.08
CA THR A 56 11.57 4.15 1.14
C THR A 56 10.42 3.59 0.29
N HIS A 57 10.71 2.85 -0.79
CA HIS A 57 9.66 2.19 -1.59
C HIS A 57 9.05 0.98 -0.88
N VAL A 58 9.83 0.23 -0.10
CA VAL A 58 9.31 -0.82 0.80
C VAL A 58 8.43 -0.19 1.87
N ALA A 59 8.90 0.88 2.53
CA ALA A 59 8.12 1.61 3.51
C ALA A 59 6.81 2.15 2.93
N ALA A 60 6.83 2.76 1.74
CA ALA A 60 5.64 3.24 1.05
C ALA A 60 4.63 2.11 0.77
N THR A 61 5.13 0.92 0.42
CA THR A 61 4.28 -0.26 0.20
C THR A 61 3.64 -0.74 1.51
N LEU A 62 4.39 -0.77 2.62
CA LEU A 62 3.86 -1.10 3.94
C LEU A 62 2.83 -0.09 4.43
N PHE A 63 3.07 1.22 4.26
CA PHE A 63 2.09 2.26 4.61
C PHE A 63 0.80 2.14 3.81
N MET A 64 0.91 1.81 2.51
CA MET A 64 -0.27 1.55 1.69
C MET A 64 -1.05 0.34 2.22
N LEU A 65 -0.38 -0.76 2.56
CA LEU A 65 -1.02 -1.95 3.11
C LEU A 65 -1.76 -1.64 4.42
N GLU A 66 -1.09 -0.98 5.34
CA GLU A 66 -1.64 -0.63 6.65
C GLU A 66 -2.84 0.31 6.51
N ALA A 67 -2.76 1.33 5.64
CA ALA A 67 -3.88 2.22 5.35
C ALA A 67 -5.06 1.47 4.73
N ASN A 68 -4.82 0.53 3.80
CA ASN A 68 -5.88 -0.27 3.22
C ASN A 68 -6.55 -1.19 4.25
N THR A 69 -5.80 -1.75 5.19
CA THR A 69 -6.36 -2.57 6.27
C THR A 69 -7.25 -1.72 7.18
N ARG A 70 -6.79 -0.54 7.61
CA ARG A 70 -7.61 0.41 8.40
C ARG A 70 -8.89 0.83 7.67
N LEU A 71 -8.80 1.11 6.37
CA LEU A 71 -9.94 1.54 5.55
C LEU A 71 -10.95 0.40 5.24
N LYS A 72 -10.55 -0.87 5.36
CA LYS A 72 -11.50 -1.99 5.31
C LYS A 72 -12.38 -2.04 6.55
N GLU A 73 -11.81 -1.71 7.70
CA GLU A 73 -12.51 -1.73 8.99
C GLU A 73 -13.32 -0.45 9.23
N SER A 74 -13.03 0.64 8.52
CA SER A 74 -13.67 1.94 8.72
C SER A 74 -13.77 2.76 7.42
N LYS A 75 -14.89 3.44 7.21
CA LYS A 75 -15.03 4.42 6.10
C LYS A 75 -14.68 5.82 6.60
N THR A 76 -13.81 6.53 5.86
CA THR A 76 -13.56 7.95 6.10
C THR A 76 -14.75 8.80 5.65
N VAL A 77 -14.84 10.03 6.18
CA VAL A 77 -15.85 11.01 5.76
C VAL A 77 -15.80 11.36 4.27
N THR A 78 -14.65 11.15 3.63
CA THR A 78 -14.47 11.31 2.17
C THR A 78 -14.82 10.05 1.37
N GLY A 79 -14.97 8.90 2.03
CA GLY A 79 -15.38 7.63 1.43
C GLY A 79 -16.89 7.40 1.42
N VAL A 80 -17.67 8.36 1.91
CA VAL A 80 -19.15 8.36 1.89
C VAL A 80 -19.67 9.52 1.05
N SER A 81 -20.90 9.42 0.56
CA SER A 81 -21.55 10.52 -0.17
C SER A 81 -21.57 11.78 0.71
N SER A 82 -21.37 12.95 0.09
CA SER A 82 -21.44 14.23 0.79
C SER A 82 -22.79 14.35 1.50
N TYR A 83 -22.75 14.50 2.83
CA TYR A 83 -23.93 14.73 3.66
C TYR A 83 -24.19 16.23 3.89
N TRP A 84 -23.26 17.09 3.47
CA TRP A 84 -23.42 18.54 3.55
C TRP A 84 -24.56 19.00 2.63
N THR A 85 -25.58 19.61 3.21
CA THR A 85 -26.65 20.26 2.47
C THR A 85 -26.11 21.50 1.77
N LYS A 86 -26.46 21.67 0.48
CA LYS A 86 -26.12 22.87 -0.28
C LYS A 86 -26.74 24.09 0.42
N PRO A 87 -26.00 25.20 0.63
CA PRO A 87 -26.56 26.41 1.23
C PRO A 87 -27.76 26.89 0.42
N SER A 88 -28.86 27.25 1.09
CA SER A 88 -30.00 27.90 0.46
C SER A 88 -29.58 29.26 -0.08
N LYS A 89 -30.09 29.62 -1.27
CA LYS A 89 -29.88 30.98 -1.81
C LYS A 89 -30.50 31.99 -0.84
N ILE A 90 -29.70 32.97 -0.42
CA ILE A 90 -30.17 34.19 0.24
C ILE A 90 -30.91 35.03 -0.80
#